data_AF-A0A0E4CUP5-F1
#
_entry.id   AF-A0A0E4CUP5-F1
#
_cell.length_a   1.000
_cell.length_b   1.000
_cell.length_c   1.000
_cell.angle_alpha   90.00
_cell.angle_beta   90.00
_cell.angle_gamma   90.00
#
_symmetry.space_group_name_H-M   'P 1'
#
loop_
_entity.id
_entity.type
_entity.pdbx_description
1 polymer ?
#
loop_
_entity_poly.entity_id
_entity_poly.type
_entity_poly.pdbx_seq_one_letter_code
_entity_poly.pdbx_strand_id
1 'polypeptide(L)'
;MHESEWLPDILVKNDLVHICKVLNLSIDGFRISSLASRPVEQLRSLVRSALRSGIGKKRRMKKDPNLIPIDIFYEELSADARKERNELATDDFDMFMIALLSDEKLRPYQKLSLLYDQFHETYITYYNVLVENARSKTDLLIGVYTADENKLLSLLNNQAPLPTFEQYEAYVSQVGLKNKYDSIKQALKEKKDATLKILFVNALKDEEKFLGQLALLPAYPDLAHSVYAYYMQVYLVVQQETVATTEKDQELKMLLCEEEKKNATTQKTVSSIQQIVREAEQYKADAHATIENLKRLLKKAEEETEGNLTTIQSLSYRVTQLTHQVFELAEYQEFWETFLPRTSQARIITEHPDLRLQRLFKGMIFSKSYLLQQIKQPDEMKNKVWFVDRNHFTNTKEWMELRQLLTINEIAYEEFTDDIGLILGYATLYKDSETEE
;
A
#
# COMPACT_ATOMS: atom_id res chain seq x y z
N MET A 1 -16.64 -25.04 45.25
CA MET A 1 -16.17 -25.02 43.85
C MET A 1 -16.53 -23.65 43.29
N HIS A 2 -15.65 -23.00 42.56
CA HIS A 2 -15.91 -21.64 42.05
C HIS A 2 -16.34 -21.71 40.57
N GLU A 3 -17.09 -20.73 40.09
CA GLU A 3 -17.64 -20.63 38.72
C GLU A 3 -16.55 -20.76 37.66
N SER A 4 -15.35 -20.26 37.94
CA SER A 4 -14.16 -20.43 37.08
C SER A 4 -13.78 -21.89 36.80
N GLU A 5 -14.20 -22.83 37.64
CA GLU A 5 -13.79 -24.24 37.59
C GLU A 5 -14.74 -25.12 36.77
N TRP A 6 -15.98 -24.69 36.54
CA TRP A 6 -16.97 -25.51 35.82
C TRP A 6 -17.69 -24.77 34.70
N LEU A 7 -17.97 -23.47 34.87
CA LEU A 7 -18.76 -22.72 33.89
C LEU A 7 -18.06 -22.73 32.52
N PRO A 8 -16.74 -22.47 32.39
CA PRO A 8 -16.07 -22.53 31.08
C PRO A 8 -16.12 -23.90 30.38
N ASP A 9 -16.28 -24.99 31.12
CA ASP A 9 -16.27 -26.36 30.56
C ASP A 9 -17.60 -26.73 29.91
N ILE A 10 -18.72 -26.17 30.36
CA ILE A 10 -20.04 -26.43 29.79
C ILE A 10 -20.38 -25.54 28.58
N LEU A 11 -19.56 -24.51 28.33
CA LEU A 11 -19.78 -23.56 27.26
C LEU A 11 -19.32 -24.10 25.90
N VAL A 12 -20.16 -23.91 24.88
CA VAL A 12 -19.76 -24.19 23.49
C VAL A 12 -18.90 -23.04 22.94
N LYS A 13 -18.22 -23.27 21.81
CA LYS A 13 -17.33 -22.27 21.19
C LYS A 13 -18.02 -20.91 21.00
N ASN A 14 -19.25 -20.92 20.50
CA ASN A 14 -19.99 -19.70 20.20
C ASN A 14 -20.33 -18.90 21.48
N ASP A 15 -20.48 -19.58 22.61
CA ASP A 15 -20.74 -18.93 23.91
C ASP A 15 -19.47 -18.27 24.42
N LEU A 16 -18.35 -18.99 24.37
CA LEU A 16 -17.04 -18.47 24.76
C LEU A 16 -16.67 -17.24 23.92
N VAL A 17 -16.91 -17.27 22.60
CA VAL A 17 -16.69 -16.10 21.73
C VAL A 17 -17.60 -14.94 22.13
N HIS A 18 -18.87 -15.21 22.42
CA HIS A 18 -19.83 -14.18 22.83
C HIS A 18 -19.41 -13.52 24.14
N ILE A 19 -19.11 -14.31 25.16
CA ILE A 19 -18.64 -13.85 26.47
C ILE A 19 -17.37 -13.00 26.31
N CYS A 20 -16.39 -13.46 25.52
CA CYS A 20 -15.18 -12.68 25.27
C CYS A 20 -15.47 -11.34 24.58
N LYS A 21 -16.48 -11.25 23.70
CA LYS A 21 -16.88 -9.99 23.06
C LYS A 21 -17.56 -9.05 24.04
N VAL A 22 -18.55 -9.53 24.80
CA VAL A 22 -19.29 -8.73 25.78
C VAL A 22 -18.34 -8.16 26.83
N LEU A 23 -17.50 -9.02 27.41
CA LEU A 23 -16.56 -8.64 28.47
C LEU A 23 -15.28 -8.00 27.93
N ASN A 24 -15.14 -7.83 26.60
CA ASN A 24 -13.96 -7.27 25.95
C ASN A 24 -12.64 -7.97 26.35
N LEU A 25 -12.65 -9.31 26.38
CA LEU A 25 -11.49 -10.14 26.67
C LEU A 25 -10.64 -10.32 25.42
N SER A 26 -9.31 -10.23 25.57
CA SER A 26 -8.38 -10.37 24.46
C SER A 26 -7.25 -11.34 24.76
N ILE A 27 -6.79 -12.03 23.72
CA ILE A 27 -5.58 -12.85 23.77
C ILE A 27 -4.42 -11.96 23.32
N ASP A 28 -3.31 -11.97 24.05
CA ASP A 28 -2.14 -11.16 23.72
C ASP A 28 -1.71 -11.34 22.26
N GLY A 29 -1.48 -10.21 21.58
CA GLY A 29 -1.10 -10.18 20.17
C GLY A 29 -2.25 -10.35 19.17
N PHE A 30 -3.50 -10.48 19.61
CA PHE A 30 -4.65 -10.70 18.72
C PHE A 30 -5.78 -9.68 18.90
N ARG A 31 -6.36 -9.27 17.77
CA ARG A 31 -7.55 -8.40 17.76
C ARG A 31 -8.79 -9.19 18.14
N ILE A 32 -9.73 -8.53 18.84
CA ILE A 32 -11.05 -9.08 19.23
C ILE A 32 -11.83 -9.61 18.03
N SER A 33 -11.70 -8.99 16.85
CA SER A 33 -12.31 -9.45 15.61
C SER A 33 -11.86 -10.85 15.16
N SER A 34 -10.71 -11.33 15.67
CA SER A 34 -10.14 -12.65 15.35
C SER A 34 -10.42 -13.72 16.43
N LEU A 35 -11.33 -13.47 17.38
CA LEU A 35 -11.67 -14.44 18.43
C LEU A 35 -12.37 -15.69 17.88
N ALA A 36 -13.22 -15.55 16.86
CA ALA A 36 -13.98 -16.68 16.31
C ALA A 36 -13.09 -17.74 15.61
N SER A 37 -11.93 -17.34 15.08
CA SER A 37 -10.98 -18.25 14.44
C SER A 37 -10.09 -19.00 15.43
N ARG A 38 -10.17 -18.70 16.73
CA ARG A 38 -9.32 -19.34 17.75
C ARG A 38 -9.78 -20.76 18.07
N PRO A 39 -8.87 -21.65 18.49
CA PRO A 39 -9.22 -22.93 19.09
C PRO A 39 -10.10 -22.74 20.34
N VAL A 40 -11.07 -23.66 20.54
CA VAL A 40 -12.00 -23.62 21.67
C VAL A 40 -11.27 -23.61 23.02
N GLU A 41 -10.21 -24.42 23.15
CA GLU A 41 -9.44 -24.50 24.39
C GLU A 41 -8.74 -23.19 24.76
N GLN A 42 -8.29 -22.40 23.77
CA GLN A 42 -7.69 -21.10 24.03
C GLN A 42 -8.72 -20.11 24.59
N LEU A 43 -9.93 -20.09 24.00
CA LEU A 43 -11.03 -19.26 24.49
C LEU A 43 -11.47 -19.70 25.89
N ARG A 44 -11.58 -21.01 26.11
CA ARG A 44 -11.92 -21.58 27.42
C ARG A 44 -10.89 -21.20 28.48
N SER A 45 -9.60 -21.33 28.15
CA SER A 45 -8.51 -20.92 29.05
C SER A 45 -8.54 -19.42 29.35
N LEU A 46 -8.88 -18.58 28.37
CA LEU A 46 -8.99 -17.13 28.55
C LEU A 46 -10.12 -16.80 29.55
N VAL A 47 -11.33 -17.33 29.33
CA VAL A 47 -12.48 -17.10 30.23
C VAL A 47 -12.19 -17.66 31.63
N ARG A 48 -11.62 -18.87 31.71
CA ARG A 48 -11.21 -19.47 32.99
C ARG A 48 -10.20 -18.60 33.74
N SER A 49 -9.16 -18.13 33.05
CA SER A 49 -8.14 -17.27 33.64
C SER A 49 -8.73 -15.94 34.09
N ALA A 50 -9.63 -15.36 33.28
CA ALA A 50 -10.27 -14.09 33.58
C ALA A 50 -11.10 -14.14 34.87
N LEU A 51 -11.94 -15.18 35.00
CA LEU A 51 -12.73 -15.43 36.19
C LEU A 51 -11.87 -15.77 37.40
N ARG A 52 -10.82 -16.58 37.22
CA ARG A 52 -9.91 -16.97 38.32
C ARG A 52 -9.15 -15.78 38.88
N SER A 53 -8.66 -14.88 38.02
CA SER A 53 -8.00 -13.63 38.44
C SER A 53 -8.97 -12.65 39.10
N GLY A 54 -10.27 -12.75 38.80
CA GLY A 54 -11.33 -11.95 39.40
C GLY A 54 -11.75 -12.35 40.81
N ILE A 55 -11.33 -13.53 41.30
CA ILE A 55 -11.73 -14.03 42.62
C ILE A 55 -11.32 -13.04 43.72
N GLY A 56 -12.29 -12.65 44.55
CA GLY A 56 -12.09 -11.71 45.66
C GLY A 56 -11.91 -10.24 45.24
N LYS A 57 -12.09 -9.90 43.96
CA LYS A 57 -12.04 -8.52 43.46
C LYS A 57 -13.46 -7.98 43.33
N LYS A 58 -13.67 -6.72 43.73
CA LYS A 58 -14.98 -6.04 43.61
C LYS A 58 -15.15 -5.24 42.32
N ARG A 59 -14.05 -4.91 41.63
CA ARG A 59 -14.04 -4.04 40.44
C ARG A 59 -12.97 -4.47 39.45
N ARG A 60 -13.24 -4.22 38.17
CA ARG A 60 -12.30 -4.40 37.07
C ARG A 60 -11.14 -3.41 37.19
N MET A 61 -9.92 -3.88 36.99
CA MET A 61 -8.71 -3.06 37.10
C MET A 61 -8.30 -2.54 35.71
N LYS A 62 -8.04 -1.23 35.57
CA LYS A 62 -7.61 -0.64 34.29
C LYS A 62 -6.31 -1.25 33.73
N LYS A 63 -5.43 -1.73 34.61
CA LYS A 63 -4.12 -2.31 34.25
C LYS A 63 -4.21 -3.77 33.81
N ASP A 64 -5.29 -4.46 34.15
CA ASP A 64 -5.51 -5.87 33.79
C ASP A 64 -6.93 -6.01 33.24
N PRO A 65 -7.12 -5.73 31.93
CA PRO A 65 -8.44 -5.78 31.32
C PRO A 65 -9.00 -7.20 31.30
N ASN A 66 -8.16 -8.23 31.40
CA ASN A 66 -8.60 -9.62 31.39
C ASN A 66 -9.06 -10.10 32.77
N LEU A 67 -8.95 -9.29 33.83
CA LEU A 67 -9.47 -9.62 35.15
C LEU A 67 -10.96 -9.26 35.25
N ILE A 68 -11.82 -10.26 35.46
CA ILE A 68 -13.28 -10.06 35.56
C ILE A 68 -13.82 -10.61 36.89
N PRO A 69 -14.26 -9.76 37.83
CA PRO A 69 -15.03 -10.17 39.01
C PRO A 69 -16.31 -10.92 38.64
N ILE A 70 -16.74 -11.88 39.47
CA ILE A 70 -17.94 -12.70 39.18
C ILE A 70 -19.23 -11.87 39.11
N ASP A 71 -19.37 -10.86 39.97
CA ASP A 71 -20.52 -9.96 39.96
C ASP A 71 -20.60 -9.21 38.62
N ILE A 72 -19.46 -8.66 38.15
CA ILE A 72 -19.37 -7.97 36.87
C ILE A 72 -19.61 -8.92 35.70
N PHE A 73 -19.12 -10.16 35.80
CA PHE A 73 -19.34 -11.19 34.79
C PHE A 73 -20.84 -11.44 34.58
N TYR A 74 -21.59 -11.63 35.66
CA TYR A 74 -23.02 -11.89 35.56
C TYR A 74 -23.83 -10.63 35.21
N GLU A 75 -23.46 -9.45 35.75
CA GLU A 75 -24.08 -8.15 35.45
C GLU A 75 -23.96 -7.77 33.96
N GLU A 76 -22.77 -7.86 33.36
CA GLU A 76 -22.58 -7.48 31.95
C GLU A 76 -23.33 -8.45 31.01
N LEU A 77 -23.39 -9.74 31.35
CA LEU A 77 -24.10 -10.75 30.56
C LEU A 77 -25.61 -10.69 30.73
N SER A 78 -26.12 -10.37 31.94
CA SER A 78 -27.56 -10.16 32.18
C SER A 78 -28.05 -8.91 31.46
N ALA A 79 -27.27 -7.81 31.51
CA ALA A 79 -27.57 -6.57 30.80
C ALA A 79 -27.62 -6.78 29.29
N ASP A 80 -26.73 -7.61 28.74
CA ASP A 80 -26.76 -7.94 27.31
C ASP A 80 -27.97 -8.81 26.94
N ALA A 81 -28.31 -9.83 27.74
CA ALA A 81 -29.48 -10.66 27.52
C ALA A 81 -30.80 -9.86 27.58
N ARG A 82 -30.91 -8.89 28.49
CA ARG A 82 -32.10 -8.04 28.64
C ARG A 82 -32.34 -7.13 27.43
N LYS A 83 -31.30 -6.73 26.67
CA LYS A 83 -31.49 -5.92 25.44
C LYS A 83 -32.38 -6.63 24.42
N GLU A 84 -32.36 -7.95 24.40
CA GLU A 84 -33.16 -8.77 23.49
C GLU A 84 -34.52 -9.17 24.07
N ARG A 85 -34.71 -9.07 25.40
CA ARG A 85 -35.87 -9.60 26.13
C ARG A 85 -36.28 -8.71 27.31
N ASN A 86 -36.91 -7.58 27.00
CA ASN A 86 -37.43 -6.65 28.02
C ASN A 86 -38.50 -7.28 28.93
N GLU A 87 -39.19 -8.32 28.46
CA GLU A 87 -40.28 -9.00 29.16
C GLU A 87 -39.84 -9.76 30.44
N LEU A 88 -38.52 -9.97 30.62
CA LEU A 88 -37.96 -10.68 31.77
C LEU A 88 -37.73 -9.79 33.00
N ALA A 89 -38.03 -8.49 32.90
CA ALA A 89 -37.95 -7.55 34.02
C ALA A 89 -39.20 -7.65 34.94
N THR A 90 -39.45 -8.82 35.52
CA THR A 90 -40.53 -9.05 36.50
C THR A 90 -39.96 -9.32 37.89
N ASP A 91 -40.55 -8.70 38.91
CA ASP A 91 -40.16 -8.93 40.33
C ASP A 91 -40.74 -10.24 40.89
N ASP A 92 -41.70 -10.85 40.19
CA ASP A 92 -42.29 -12.13 40.55
C ASP A 92 -41.38 -13.29 40.11
N PHE A 93 -40.85 -14.04 41.09
CA PHE A 93 -39.96 -15.18 40.86
C PHE A 93 -40.60 -16.31 40.04
N ASP A 94 -41.88 -16.61 40.26
CA ASP A 94 -42.56 -17.69 39.55
C ASP A 94 -42.71 -17.32 38.07
N MET A 95 -43.17 -16.09 37.81
CA MET A 95 -43.31 -15.57 36.45
C MET A 95 -41.95 -15.46 35.75
N PHE A 96 -40.92 -15.03 36.48
CA PHE A 96 -39.55 -14.97 35.98
C PHE A 96 -39.04 -16.35 35.56
N MET A 97 -39.14 -17.35 36.44
CA MET A 97 -38.64 -18.70 36.18
C MET A 97 -39.40 -19.37 35.04
N ILE A 98 -40.71 -19.18 34.96
CA ILE A 98 -41.53 -19.69 33.86
C ILE A 98 -41.09 -19.08 32.52
N ALA A 99 -40.90 -17.77 32.47
CA ALA A 99 -40.43 -17.08 31.26
C ALA A 99 -39.00 -17.52 30.88
N LEU A 100 -38.12 -17.69 31.86
CA LEU A 100 -36.73 -18.12 31.67
C LEU A 100 -36.63 -19.57 31.15
N LEU A 101 -37.48 -20.46 31.65
CA LEU A 101 -37.55 -21.86 31.21
C LEU A 101 -38.16 -21.98 29.81
N SER A 102 -39.17 -21.16 29.50
CA SER A 102 -39.89 -21.21 28.23
C SER A 102 -39.14 -20.56 27.05
N ASP A 103 -38.15 -19.69 27.31
CA ASP A 103 -37.35 -19.07 26.24
C ASP A 103 -36.24 -20.03 25.76
N GLU A 104 -36.45 -20.61 24.57
CA GLU A 104 -35.49 -21.48 23.88
C GLU A 104 -34.28 -20.73 23.32
N LYS A 105 -34.39 -19.41 23.10
CA LYS A 105 -33.33 -18.61 22.48
C LYS A 105 -32.26 -18.20 23.49
N LEU A 106 -32.59 -18.18 24.79
CA LEU A 106 -31.63 -17.87 25.84
C LEU A 106 -30.66 -19.02 26.07
N ARG A 107 -29.36 -18.69 26.02
CA ARG A 107 -28.30 -19.66 26.25
C ARG A 107 -28.16 -19.99 27.74
N PRO A 108 -27.64 -21.18 28.10
CA PRO A 108 -27.56 -21.61 29.50
C PRO A 108 -26.85 -20.61 30.43
N TYR A 109 -25.74 -20.01 30.00
CA TYR A 109 -25.02 -19.02 30.81
C TYR A 109 -25.79 -17.71 30.97
N GLN A 110 -26.60 -17.31 29.98
CA GLN A 110 -27.44 -16.11 30.08
C GLN A 110 -28.55 -16.33 31.09
N LYS A 111 -29.13 -17.54 31.12
CA LYS A 111 -30.12 -17.91 32.14
C LYS A 111 -29.54 -17.83 33.55
N LEU A 112 -28.32 -18.34 33.74
CA LEU A 112 -27.58 -18.19 35.00
C LEU A 112 -27.32 -16.72 35.35
N SER A 113 -26.87 -15.91 34.39
CA SER A 113 -26.62 -14.47 34.60
C SER A 113 -27.86 -13.73 35.05
N LEU A 114 -29.01 -13.99 34.42
CA LEU A 114 -30.28 -13.37 34.78
C LEU A 114 -30.74 -13.78 36.18
N LEU A 115 -30.61 -15.07 36.52
CA LEU A 115 -30.94 -15.57 37.86
C LEU A 115 -30.01 -14.95 38.93
N TYR A 116 -28.71 -14.87 38.65
CA TYR A 116 -27.73 -14.28 39.56
C TYR A 116 -28.00 -12.79 39.82
N ASP A 117 -28.29 -12.04 38.75
CA ASP A 117 -28.49 -10.60 38.80
C ASP A 117 -29.79 -10.21 39.53
N GLN A 118 -30.88 -10.92 39.27
CA GLN A 118 -32.22 -10.54 39.73
C GLN A 118 -32.66 -11.27 41.01
N PHE A 119 -32.25 -12.53 41.17
CA PHE A 119 -32.62 -13.38 42.31
C PHE A 119 -31.36 -14.01 42.92
N HIS A 120 -30.41 -13.16 43.30
CA HIS A 120 -29.09 -13.56 43.82
C HIS A 120 -29.15 -14.55 44.98
N GLU A 121 -30.04 -14.33 45.95
CA GLU A 121 -30.23 -15.23 47.10
C GLU A 121 -30.67 -16.64 46.68
N THR A 122 -31.54 -16.74 45.67
CA THR A 122 -31.97 -18.02 45.09
C THR A 122 -30.81 -18.70 44.39
N TYR A 123 -30.03 -17.96 43.59
CA TYR A 123 -28.83 -18.50 42.95
C TYR A 123 -27.86 -19.10 43.98
N ILE A 124 -27.56 -18.37 45.07
CA ILE A 124 -26.67 -18.86 46.14
C ILE A 124 -27.24 -20.12 46.78
N THR A 125 -28.53 -20.10 47.12
CA THR A 125 -29.22 -21.21 47.79
C THR A 125 -29.12 -22.51 46.97
N TYR A 126 -29.30 -22.41 45.65
CA TYR A 126 -29.31 -23.57 44.74
C TYR A 126 -28.00 -23.79 44.00
N TYR A 127 -26.91 -23.12 44.39
CA TYR A 127 -25.63 -23.18 43.69
C TYR A 127 -25.12 -24.61 43.43
N ASN A 128 -25.20 -25.48 44.44
CA ASN A 128 -24.74 -26.86 44.32
C ASN A 128 -25.59 -27.65 43.31
N VAL A 129 -26.90 -27.39 43.24
CA VAL A 129 -27.81 -28.02 42.27
C VAL A 129 -27.45 -27.57 40.85
N LEU A 130 -27.21 -26.26 40.65
CA LEU A 130 -26.75 -25.72 39.37
C LEU A 130 -25.45 -26.39 38.89
N VAL A 131 -24.49 -26.57 39.81
CA VAL A 131 -23.20 -27.22 39.55
C VAL A 131 -23.37 -28.71 39.21
N GLU A 132 -24.22 -29.43 39.93
CA GLU A 132 -24.50 -30.85 39.68
C GLU A 132 -25.19 -31.05 38.33
N ASN A 133 -26.15 -30.19 37.99
CA ASN A 133 -26.82 -30.20 36.68
C ASN A 133 -25.82 -29.95 35.55
N ALA A 134 -24.96 -28.94 35.71
CA ALA A 134 -23.90 -28.62 34.75
C ALA A 134 -22.98 -29.82 34.48
N ARG A 135 -22.57 -30.55 35.53
CA ARG A 135 -21.73 -31.75 35.41
C ARG A 135 -22.45 -32.92 34.76
N SER A 136 -23.74 -33.07 35.05
CA SER A 136 -24.59 -34.14 34.53
C SER A 136 -25.08 -33.88 33.10
N LYS A 137 -24.77 -32.70 32.54
CA LYS A 137 -25.24 -32.24 31.22
C LYS A 137 -26.77 -32.21 31.12
N THR A 138 -27.44 -31.94 32.23
CA THR A 138 -28.88 -31.69 32.30
C THR A 138 -29.16 -30.18 32.24
N ASP A 139 -30.41 -29.78 32.04
CA ASP A 139 -30.77 -28.36 32.10
C ASP A 139 -30.41 -27.79 33.49
N LEU A 140 -29.75 -26.62 33.48
CA LEU A 140 -29.17 -26.02 34.67
C LEU A 140 -30.22 -25.72 35.74
N LEU A 141 -31.44 -25.36 35.34
CA LEU A 141 -32.48 -24.86 36.24
C LEU A 141 -33.33 -25.98 36.86
N ILE A 142 -33.09 -27.25 36.52
CA ILE A 142 -33.80 -28.40 37.10
C ILE A 142 -33.58 -28.42 38.61
N GLY A 143 -34.67 -28.47 39.39
CA GLY A 143 -34.61 -28.51 40.85
C GLY A 143 -34.37 -27.15 41.53
N VAL A 144 -34.14 -26.08 40.75
CA VAL A 144 -34.12 -24.68 41.26
C VAL A 144 -35.54 -24.13 41.35
N TYR A 145 -36.40 -24.55 40.41
CA TYR A 145 -37.81 -24.21 40.36
C TYR A 145 -38.63 -25.47 40.15
N THR A 146 -39.54 -25.75 41.08
CA THR A 146 -40.62 -26.72 40.90
C THR A 146 -41.78 -26.00 40.23
N ALA A 147 -41.91 -26.18 38.93
CA ALA A 147 -42.99 -25.58 38.18
C ALA A 147 -44.35 -26.17 38.58
N ASP A 148 -45.35 -25.31 38.70
CA ASP A 148 -46.75 -25.74 38.70
C ASP A 148 -47.07 -26.23 37.28
N GLU A 149 -47.14 -27.55 37.10
CA GLU A 149 -47.45 -28.19 35.82
C GLU A 149 -48.72 -27.61 35.19
N ASN A 150 -49.72 -27.21 35.98
CA ASN A 150 -50.95 -26.64 35.45
C ASN A 150 -50.73 -25.24 34.86
N LYS A 151 -49.83 -24.43 35.44
CA LYS A 151 -49.47 -23.12 34.88
C LYS A 151 -48.66 -23.28 33.59
N LEU A 152 -47.70 -24.21 33.55
CA LEU A 152 -46.98 -24.54 32.31
C LEU A 152 -47.92 -25.06 31.21
N LEU A 153 -48.84 -25.97 31.55
CA LEU A 153 -49.85 -26.50 30.62
C LEU A 153 -50.81 -25.41 30.13
N SER A 154 -51.20 -24.47 30.99
CA SER A 154 -52.03 -23.32 30.55
C SER A 154 -51.28 -22.38 29.60
N LEU A 155 -49.97 -22.20 29.78
CA LEU A 155 -49.15 -21.45 28.83
C LEU A 155 -48.97 -22.21 27.51
N LEU A 156 -48.81 -23.54 27.53
CA LEU A 156 -48.77 -24.38 26.33
C LEU A 156 -50.12 -24.40 25.59
N ASN A 157 -51.24 -24.47 26.31
CA ASN A 157 -52.59 -24.49 25.73
C ASN A 157 -53.02 -23.11 25.19
N ASN A 158 -52.52 -22.02 25.77
CA ASN A 158 -52.80 -20.65 25.30
C ASN A 158 -51.99 -20.25 24.06
N GLN A 159 -51.13 -21.12 23.52
CA GLN A 159 -50.36 -20.82 22.30
C GLN A 159 -51.15 -20.94 21.00
N ALA A 160 -52.39 -21.47 21.02
CA ALA A 160 -53.27 -21.47 19.85
C ALA A 160 -54.59 -20.76 20.16
N PRO A 161 -54.64 -19.41 20.12
CA PRO A 161 -55.90 -18.70 20.22
C PRO A 161 -56.84 -19.17 19.11
N LEU A 162 -58.02 -19.69 19.49
CA LEU A 162 -59.08 -19.99 18.53
C LEU A 162 -59.45 -18.69 17.79
N PRO A 163 -59.63 -18.73 16.45
CA PRO A 163 -60.01 -17.55 15.70
C PRO A 163 -61.32 -16.95 16.24
N THR A 164 -61.39 -15.62 16.27
CA THR A 164 -62.61 -14.92 16.62
C THR A 164 -63.67 -15.11 15.54
N PHE A 165 -64.95 -14.93 15.89
CA PHE A 165 -66.04 -15.01 14.92
C PHE A 165 -65.84 -14.07 13.71
N GLU A 166 -65.31 -12.87 13.97
CA GLU A 166 -64.97 -11.89 12.92
C GLU A 166 -63.88 -12.40 11.99
N GLN A 167 -62.88 -13.11 12.51
CA GLN A 167 -61.81 -13.71 11.69
C GLN A 167 -62.36 -14.81 10.77
N TYR A 168 -63.34 -15.61 11.23
CA TYR A 168 -64.02 -16.56 10.37
C TYR A 168 -64.84 -15.88 9.26
N GLU A 169 -65.56 -14.79 9.55
CA GLU A 169 -66.33 -14.05 8.53
C GLU A 169 -65.41 -13.34 7.51
N ALA A 170 -64.27 -12.83 7.96
CA ALA A 170 -63.23 -12.27 7.09
C ALA A 170 -62.68 -13.34 6.14
N TYR A 171 -62.38 -14.54 6.64
CA TYR A 171 -61.95 -15.66 5.81
C TYR A 171 -62.99 -16.04 4.77
N VAL A 172 -64.26 -16.25 5.16
CA VAL A 172 -65.36 -16.58 4.24
C VAL A 172 -65.49 -15.54 3.10
N SER A 173 -65.22 -14.27 3.42
CA SER A 173 -65.19 -13.20 2.42
C SER A 173 -63.96 -13.28 1.51
N GLN A 174 -62.77 -13.54 2.08
CA GLN A 174 -61.51 -13.65 1.36
C GLN A 174 -61.50 -14.82 0.36
N VAL A 175 -62.07 -15.97 0.72
CA VAL A 175 -62.16 -17.14 -0.17
C VAL A 175 -63.35 -17.09 -1.14
N GLY A 176 -64.11 -15.98 -1.16
CA GLY A 176 -65.21 -15.79 -2.13
C GLY A 176 -66.49 -16.57 -1.82
N LEU A 177 -66.65 -17.09 -0.60
CA LEU A 177 -67.80 -17.92 -0.20
C LEU A 177 -68.94 -17.14 0.43
N LYS A 178 -68.82 -15.82 0.56
CA LYS A 178 -69.79 -14.94 1.21
C LYS A 178 -71.22 -15.14 0.70
N ASN A 179 -71.41 -15.24 -0.62
CA ASN A 179 -72.74 -15.42 -1.20
C ASN A 179 -73.40 -16.76 -0.79
N LYS A 180 -72.61 -17.84 -0.70
CA LYS A 180 -73.10 -19.15 -0.22
C LYS A 180 -73.41 -19.09 1.28
N TYR A 181 -72.53 -18.45 2.05
CA TYR A 181 -72.71 -18.27 3.48
C TYR A 181 -73.97 -17.48 3.83
N ASP A 182 -74.23 -16.39 3.10
CA ASP A 182 -75.44 -15.58 3.28
C ASP A 182 -76.71 -16.34 2.89
N SER A 183 -76.66 -17.15 1.82
CA SER A 183 -77.75 -18.04 1.41
C SER A 183 -78.06 -19.10 2.49
N ILE A 184 -77.03 -19.72 3.07
CA ILE A 184 -77.17 -20.70 4.15
C ILE A 184 -77.72 -20.04 5.42
N LYS A 185 -77.24 -18.84 5.78
CA LYS A 185 -77.79 -18.04 6.90
C LYS A 185 -79.28 -17.75 6.69
N GLN A 186 -79.69 -17.41 5.47
CA GLN A 186 -81.09 -17.13 5.15
C GLN A 186 -81.95 -18.40 5.26
N ALA A 187 -81.49 -19.52 4.69
CA ALA A 187 -82.17 -20.81 4.81
C ALA A 187 -82.31 -21.26 6.28
N LEU A 188 -81.31 -21.01 7.12
CA LEU A 188 -81.35 -21.29 8.55
C LEU A 188 -82.35 -20.41 9.32
N LYS A 189 -82.53 -19.14 8.91
CA LYS A 189 -83.54 -18.24 9.50
C LYS A 189 -84.97 -18.69 9.19
N GLU A 190 -85.19 -19.31 8.04
CA GLU A 190 -86.51 -19.84 7.64
C GLU A 190 -86.90 -21.12 8.39
N LYS A 191 -85.95 -21.81 9.06
CA LYS A 191 -86.23 -22.98 9.90
C LYS A 191 -86.71 -22.56 11.29
N LYS A 192 -87.90 -23.06 11.66
CA LYS A 192 -88.61 -22.68 12.90
C LYS A 192 -88.01 -23.26 14.19
N ASP A 193 -87.33 -24.41 14.14
CA ASP A 193 -86.81 -25.11 15.32
C ASP A 193 -85.29 -25.37 15.24
N ALA A 194 -84.64 -25.41 16.41
CA ALA A 194 -83.22 -25.74 16.60
C ALA A 194 -82.87 -27.12 16.01
N THR A 195 -83.73 -28.12 16.20
CA THR A 195 -83.53 -29.48 15.66
C THR A 195 -83.47 -29.46 14.14
N LEU A 196 -84.38 -28.70 13.50
CA LEU A 196 -84.41 -28.55 12.04
C LEU A 196 -83.22 -27.78 11.49
N LYS A 197 -82.67 -26.81 12.25
CA LYS A 197 -81.44 -26.10 11.89
C LYS A 197 -80.22 -27.03 11.92
N ILE A 198 -80.09 -27.85 12.95
CA ILE A 198 -78.99 -28.82 13.07
C ILE A 198 -79.10 -29.91 12.00
N LEU A 199 -80.29 -30.46 11.76
CA LEU A 199 -80.52 -31.46 10.70
C LEU A 199 -80.23 -30.89 9.30
N PHE A 200 -80.60 -29.65 9.04
CA PHE A 200 -80.26 -28.96 7.80
C PHE A 200 -78.75 -28.86 7.62
N VAL A 201 -78.01 -28.37 8.61
CA VAL A 201 -76.54 -28.28 8.55
C VAL A 201 -75.88 -29.65 8.40
N ASN A 202 -76.39 -30.68 9.07
CA ASN A 202 -75.86 -32.04 8.94
C ASN A 202 -76.12 -32.68 7.57
N ALA A 203 -77.15 -32.23 6.85
CA ALA A 203 -77.44 -32.68 5.48
C ALA A 203 -76.55 -31.98 4.43
N LEU A 204 -75.94 -30.84 4.76
CA LEU A 204 -74.95 -30.17 3.91
C LEU A 204 -73.66 -31.00 3.86
N LYS A 205 -72.90 -30.84 2.78
CA LYS A 205 -71.62 -31.54 2.56
C LYS A 205 -70.46 -30.55 2.55
N ASP A 206 -69.30 -31.03 2.99
CA ASP A 206 -68.00 -30.38 2.86
C ASP A 206 -68.03 -28.88 3.25
N GLU A 207 -67.75 -28.01 2.29
CA GLU A 207 -67.69 -26.55 2.43
C GLU A 207 -69.02 -25.94 2.92
N GLU A 208 -70.16 -26.43 2.44
CA GLU A 208 -71.46 -25.92 2.87
C GLU A 208 -71.78 -26.33 4.31
N LYS A 209 -71.32 -27.52 4.72
CA LYS A 209 -71.46 -27.98 6.11
C LYS A 209 -70.67 -27.10 7.06
N PHE A 210 -69.43 -26.74 6.71
CA PHE A 210 -68.63 -25.77 7.45
C PHE A 210 -69.34 -24.42 7.58
N LEU A 211 -69.83 -23.87 6.47
CA LEU A 211 -70.54 -22.58 6.47
C LEU A 211 -71.81 -22.63 7.34
N GLY A 212 -72.52 -23.76 7.32
CA GLY A 212 -73.68 -24.01 8.18
C GLY A 212 -73.32 -24.10 9.66
N GLN A 213 -72.24 -24.80 10.01
CA GLN A 213 -71.74 -24.90 11.39
C GLN A 213 -71.25 -23.53 11.91
N LEU A 214 -70.55 -22.77 11.06
CA LEU A 214 -70.11 -21.41 11.37
C LEU A 214 -71.30 -20.48 11.61
N ALA A 215 -72.35 -20.55 10.79
CA ALA A 215 -73.55 -19.73 10.96
C ALA A 215 -74.31 -20.03 12.28
N LEU A 216 -74.17 -21.24 12.81
CA LEU A 216 -74.76 -21.67 14.09
C LEU A 216 -73.85 -21.39 15.29
N LEU A 217 -72.56 -21.15 15.09
CA LEU A 217 -71.56 -20.99 16.15
C LEU A 217 -71.92 -19.96 17.24
N PRO A 218 -72.49 -18.78 16.92
CA PRO A 218 -72.89 -17.81 17.95
C PRO A 218 -73.97 -18.32 18.92
N ALA A 219 -74.80 -19.26 18.46
CA ALA A 219 -75.87 -19.85 19.26
C ALA A 219 -75.46 -21.19 19.89
N TYR A 220 -74.42 -21.85 19.37
CA TYR A 220 -73.95 -23.17 19.80
C TYR A 220 -72.41 -23.20 19.90
N PRO A 221 -71.83 -22.73 21.02
CA PRO A 221 -70.39 -22.62 21.21
C PRO A 221 -69.63 -23.95 21.09
N ASP A 222 -70.27 -25.07 21.41
CA ASP A 222 -69.68 -26.40 21.34
C ASP A 222 -69.23 -26.79 19.92
N LEU A 223 -69.75 -26.12 18.89
CA LEU A 223 -69.33 -26.30 17.50
C LEU A 223 -67.95 -25.69 17.21
N ALA A 224 -67.38 -24.87 18.11
CA ALA A 224 -66.15 -24.11 17.90
C ALA A 224 -64.98 -24.98 17.43
N HIS A 225 -64.78 -26.15 18.05
CA HIS A 225 -63.69 -27.06 17.67
C HIS A 225 -63.89 -27.67 16.29
N SER A 226 -65.13 -27.96 15.90
CA SER A 226 -65.43 -28.51 14.56
C SER A 226 -65.25 -27.46 13.46
N VAL A 227 -65.67 -26.23 13.72
CA VAL A 227 -65.49 -25.08 12.82
C VAL A 227 -63.99 -24.75 12.70
N TYR A 228 -63.26 -24.78 13.81
CA TYR A 228 -61.82 -24.57 13.84
C TYR A 228 -61.05 -25.65 13.10
N ALA A 229 -61.40 -26.93 13.26
CA ALA A 229 -60.73 -28.03 12.57
C ALA A 229 -60.85 -27.90 11.05
N TYR A 230 -62.04 -27.57 10.54
CA TYR A 230 -62.26 -27.33 9.11
C TYR A 230 -61.54 -26.06 8.64
N TYR A 231 -61.65 -24.98 9.42
CA TYR A 231 -60.93 -23.73 9.14
C TYR A 231 -59.42 -23.98 9.01
N MET A 232 -58.80 -24.70 9.93
CA MET A 232 -57.38 -25.02 9.87
C MET A 232 -57.03 -25.92 8.67
N GLN A 233 -57.87 -26.91 8.35
CA GLN A 233 -57.63 -27.80 7.21
C GLN A 233 -57.61 -27.05 5.87
N VAL A 234 -58.47 -26.03 5.70
CA VAL A 234 -58.54 -25.26 4.45
C VAL A 234 -57.66 -24.01 4.48
N TYR A 235 -57.56 -23.33 5.62
CA TYR A 235 -56.72 -22.14 5.82
C TYR A 235 -55.23 -22.47 5.70
N LEU A 236 -54.76 -23.62 6.21
CA LEU A 236 -53.36 -24.04 6.04
C LEU A 236 -53.02 -24.34 4.58
N VAL A 237 -53.94 -24.91 3.80
CA VAL A 237 -53.72 -25.17 2.37
C VAL A 237 -53.64 -23.85 1.58
N VAL A 238 -54.57 -22.93 1.83
CA VAL A 238 -54.57 -21.61 1.18
C VAL A 238 -53.36 -20.78 1.61
N GLN A 239 -52.97 -20.80 2.89
CA GLN A 239 -51.75 -20.12 3.36
C GLN A 239 -50.48 -20.77 2.83
N GLN A 240 -50.38 -22.10 2.72
CA GLN A 240 -49.19 -22.72 2.12
C GLN A 240 -49.02 -22.35 0.65
N GLU A 241 -50.12 -22.25 -0.11
CA GLU A 241 -50.08 -21.79 -1.50
C GLU A 241 -49.78 -20.28 -1.62
N THR A 242 -50.31 -19.44 -0.72
CA THR A 242 -49.99 -18.00 -0.71
C THR A 242 -48.58 -17.73 -0.20
N VAL A 243 -48.12 -18.37 0.88
CA VAL A 243 -46.76 -18.25 1.40
C VAL A 243 -45.75 -18.75 0.36
N ALA A 244 -45.97 -19.91 -0.28
CA ALA A 244 -45.09 -20.39 -1.34
C ALA A 244 -45.02 -19.45 -2.57
N THR A 245 -46.08 -18.68 -2.85
CA THR A 245 -46.07 -17.68 -3.93
C THR A 245 -45.43 -16.36 -3.49
N THR A 246 -45.68 -15.88 -2.27
CA THR A 246 -44.97 -14.71 -1.71
C THR A 246 -43.50 -14.96 -1.42
N GLU A 247 -43.08 -16.14 -0.97
CA GLU A 247 -41.69 -16.51 -0.76
C GLU A 247 -40.96 -16.56 -2.11
N LYS A 248 -41.57 -17.17 -3.14
CA LYS A 248 -41.02 -17.12 -4.50
C LYS A 248 -40.93 -15.69 -5.06
N ASP A 249 -41.94 -14.85 -4.83
CA ASP A 249 -41.91 -13.45 -5.28
C ASP A 249 -40.89 -12.60 -4.48
N GLN A 250 -40.71 -12.88 -3.19
CA GLN A 250 -39.67 -12.23 -2.37
C GLN A 250 -38.27 -12.72 -2.76
N GLU A 251 -38.11 -14.01 -3.04
CA GLU A 251 -36.86 -14.59 -3.54
C GLU A 251 -36.52 -14.01 -4.93
N LEU A 252 -37.48 -13.91 -5.84
CA LEU A 252 -37.30 -13.25 -7.14
C LEU A 252 -36.92 -11.77 -6.98
N LYS A 253 -37.57 -11.03 -6.06
CA LYS A 253 -37.22 -9.63 -5.77
C LYS A 253 -35.83 -9.49 -5.16
N MET A 254 -35.44 -10.40 -4.28
CA MET A 254 -34.08 -10.42 -3.73
C MET A 254 -33.04 -10.73 -4.81
N LEU A 255 -33.30 -11.74 -5.66
CA LEU A 255 -32.42 -12.09 -6.77
C LEU A 255 -32.28 -10.93 -7.78
N LEU A 256 -33.38 -10.23 -8.09
CA LEU A 256 -33.36 -9.00 -8.90
C LEU A 256 -32.51 -7.91 -8.24
N CYS A 257 -32.68 -7.68 -6.94
CA CYS A 257 -31.93 -6.66 -6.22
C CYS A 257 -30.43 -7.02 -6.10
N GLU A 258 -30.10 -8.31 -5.98
CA GLU A 258 -28.73 -8.82 -6.02
C GLU A 258 -28.13 -8.68 -7.42
N GLU A 259 -28.86 -9.00 -8.48
CA GLU A 259 -28.41 -8.78 -9.86
C GLU A 259 -28.23 -7.30 -10.19
N GLU A 260 -29.14 -6.42 -9.75
CA GLU A 260 -28.96 -4.97 -9.90
C GLU A 260 -27.71 -4.47 -9.17
N LYS A 261 -27.42 -4.97 -7.97
CA LYS A 261 -26.18 -4.66 -7.24
C LYS A 261 -24.94 -5.20 -7.96
N LYS A 262 -24.98 -6.43 -8.47
CA LYS A 262 -23.89 -7.00 -9.27
C LYS A 262 -23.69 -6.21 -10.55
N ASN A 263 -24.74 -5.81 -11.23
CA ASN A 263 -24.70 -5.05 -12.46
C ASN A 263 -24.14 -3.64 -12.22
N ALA A 264 -24.57 -2.97 -11.14
CA ALA A 264 -23.98 -1.68 -10.72
C ALA A 264 -22.49 -1.82 -10.36
N THR A 265 -22.11 -2.92 -9.70
CA THR A 265 -20.69 -3.21 -9.39
C THR A 265 -19.89 -3.48 -10.67
N THR A 266 -20.48 -4.22 -11.62
CA THR A 266 -19.89 -4.51 -12.93
C THR A 266 -19.73 -3.24 -13.76
N GLN A 267 -20.70 -2.33 -13.70
CA GLN A 267 -20.63 -1.05 -14.40
C GLN A 267 -19.53 -0.14 -13.81
N LYS A 268 -19.35 -0.16 -12.48
CA LYS A 268 -18.22 0.51 -11.81
C LYS A 268 -16.87 -0.09 -12.23
N THR A 269 -16.75 -1.42 -12.27
CA THR A 269 -15.51 -2.08 -12.70
C THR A 269 -15.22 -1.83 -14.18
N VAL A 270 -16.23 -1.87 -15.06
CA VAL A 270 -16.08 -1.49 -16.48
C VAL A 270 -15.60 -0.04 -16.62
N SER A 271 -16.16 0.89 -15.84
CA SER A 271 -15.73 2.29 -15.86
C SER A 271 -14.28 2.45 -15.40
N SER A 272 -13.87 1.70 -14.36
CA SER A 272 -12.48 1.68 -13.88
C SER A 272 -11.52 1.07 -14.92
N ILE A 273 -11.92 -0.02 -15.58
CA ILE A 273 -11.13 -0.64 -16.65
C ILE A 273 -10.98 0.34 -17.83
N GLN A 274 -12.05 1.03 -18.23
CA GLN A 274 -11.98 2.04 -19.28
C GLN A 274 -11.01 3.18 -18.93
N GLN A 275 -10.98 3.60 -17.66
CA GLN A 275 -10.01 4.59 -17.20
C GLN A 275 -8.58 4.04 -17.29
N ILE A 276 -8.33 2.83 -16.81
CA ILE A 276 -7.00 2.19 -16.90
C ILE A 276 -6.54 2.05 -18.36
N VAL A 277 -7.45 1.71 -19.27
CA VAL A 277 -7.14 1.62 -20.71
C VAL A 277 -6.73 2.98 -21.28
N ARG A 278 -7.45 4.06 -20.94
CA ARG A 278 -7.07 5.42 -21.36
C ARG A 278 -5.72 5.84 -20.80
N GLU A 279 -5.46 5.56 -19.53
CA GLU A 279 -4.17 5.83 -18.90
C GLU A 279 -3.05 5.04 -19.59
N ALA A 280 -3.27 3.76 -19.91
CA ALA A 280 -2.31 2.93 -20.63
C ALA A 280 -2.04 3.44 -22.06
N GLU A 281 -3.07 3.90 -22.78
CA GLU A 281 -2.91 4.54 -24.08
C GLU A 281 -2.10 5.83 -24.00
N GLN A 282 -2.34 6.64 -22.96
CA GLN A 282 -1.58 7.86 -22.72
C GLN A 282 -0.11 7.55 -22.39
N TYR A 283 0.15 6.60 -21.49
CA TYR A 283 1.52 6.15 -21.19
C TYR A 283 2.23 5.59 -22.43
N LYS A 284 1.51 4.88 -23.30
CA LYS A 284 2.06 4.41 -24.57
C LYS A 284 2.45 5.56 -25.48
N ALA A 285 1.60 6.60 -25.60
CA ALA A 285 1.90 7.78 -26.40
C ALA A 285 3.12 8.54 -25.85
N ASP A 286 3.18 8.75 -24.53
CA ASP A 286 4.30 9.42 -23.86
C ASP A 286 5.62 8.63 -24.03
N ALA A 287 5.55 7.30 -23.95
CA ALA A 287 6.71 6.44 -24.20
C ALA A 287 7.19 6.56 -25.65
N HIS A 288 6.30 6.60 -26.64
CA HIS A 288 6.67 6.79 -28.05
C HIS A 288 7.32 8.15 -28.27
N ALA A 289 6.76 9.23 -27.69
CA ALA A 289 7.34 10.57 -27.78
C ALA A 289 8.75 10.62 -27.15
N THR A 290 8.93 9.94 -26.02
CA THR A 290 10.23 9.85 -25.33
C THR A 290 11.25 9.09 -26.18
N ILE A 291 10.85 7.96 -26.78
CA ILE A 291 11.71 7.17 -27.67
C ILE A 291 12.15 8.00 -28.88
N GLU A 292 11.23 8.73 -29.52
CA GLU A 292 11.58 9.60 -30.65
C GLU A 292 12.54 10.72 -30.25
N ASN A 293 12.35 11.32 -29.07
CA ASN A 293 13.29 12.32 -28.57
C ASN A 293 14.69 11.71 -28.30
N LEU A 294 14.75 10.51 -27.71
CA LEU A 294 16.01 9.79 -27.48
C LEU A 294 16.72 9.45 -28.78
N LYS A 295 16.00 8.99 -29.81
CA LYS A 295 16.59 8.77 -31.14
C LYS A 295 17.18 10.05 -31.73
N ARG A 296 16.49 11.18 -31.58
CA ARG A 296 16.99 12.48 -32.05
C ARG A 296 18.26 12.90 -31.31
N LEU A 297 18.30 12.72 -29.99
CA LEU A 297 19.47 13.02 -29.17
C LEU A 297 20.65 12.10 -29.51
N LEU A 298 20.40 10.80 -29.71
CA LEU A 298 21.41 9.85 -30.14
C LEU A 298 22.02 10.26 -31.48
N LYS A 299 21.18 10.56 -32.49
CA LYS A 299 21.65 11.00 -33.80
C LYS A 299 22.51 12.26 -33.71
N LYS A 300 22.10 13.23 -32.89
CA LYS A 300 22.88 14.45 -32.67
C LYS A 300 24.24 14.15 -32.03
N ALA A 301 24.29 13.25 -31.04
CA ALA A 301 25.53 12.84 -30.40
C ALA A 301 26.45 12.06 -31.36
N GLU A 302 25.90 11.23 -32.25
CA GLU A 302 26.64 10.54 -33.31
C GLU A 302 27.27 11.55 -34.29
N GLU A 303 26.48 12.52 -34.78
CA GLU A 303 26.97 13.60 -35.67
C GLU A 303 28.06 14.45 -34.99
N GLU A 304 27.89 14.81 -33.71
CA GLU A 304 28.91 15.52 -32.93
C GLU A 304 30.19 14.69 -32.75
N THR A 305 30.06 13.38 -32.53
CA THR A 305 31.20 12.47 -32.37
C THR A 305 31.97 12.30 -33.68
N GLU A 306 31.29 12.17 -34.80
CA GLU A 306 31.90 12.09 -36.13
C GLU A 306 32.62 13.41 -36.50
N GLY A 307 32.00 14.56 -36.20
CA GLY A 307 32.64 15.88 -36.36
C GLY A 307 33.92 16.02 -35.50
N ASN A 308 33.90 15.53 -34.27
CA ASN A 308 35.10 15.52 -33.42
C ASN A 308 36.18 14.57 -33.96
N LEU A 309 35.81 13.39 -34.46
CA LEU A 309 36.76 12.43 -35.03
C LEU A 309 37.51 13.01 -36.25
N THR A 310 36.79 13.65 -37.17
CA THR A 310 37.40 14.32 -38.33
C THR A 310 38.33 15.45 -37.91
N THR A 311 37.95 16.22 -36.88
CA THR A 311 38.81 17.24 -36.28
C THR A 311 40.10 16.64 -35.70
N ILE A 312 40.00 15.54 -34.95
CA ILE A 312 41.16 14.84 -34.38
C ILE A 312 42.09 14.32 -35.49
N GLN A 313 41.55 13.75 -36.55
CA GLN A 313 42.34 13.28 -37.70
C GLN A 313 43.10 14.44 -38.37
N SER A 314 42.45 15.58 -38.57
CA SER A 314 43.09 16.77 -39.15
C SER A 314 44.22 17.31 -38.27
N LEU A 315 44.03 17.33 -36.95
CA LEU A 315 45.04 17.77 -35.99
C LEU A 315 46.21 16.79 -35.95
N SER A 316 45.95 15.48 -35.95
CA SER A 316 46.99 14.44 -35.99
C SER A 316 47.87 14.61 -37.24
N TYR A 317 47.26 14.82 -38.41
CA TYR A 317 48.01 15.06 -39.65
C TYR A 317 48.92 16.29 -39.54
N ARG A 318 48.39 17.40 -38.99
CA ARG A 318 49.15 18.63 -38.79
C ARG A 318 50.30 18.45 -37.79
N VAL A 319 50.08 17.69 -36.71
CA VAL A 319 51.15 17.33 -35.77
C VAL A 319 52.24 16.54 -36.48
N THR A 320 51.90 15.54 -37.29
CA THR A 320 52.89 14.77 -38.06
C THR A 320 53.71 15.66 -39.00
N GLN A 321 53.07 16.61 -39.70
CA GLN A 321 53.78 17.57 -40.55
C GLN A 321 54.76 18.44 -39.76
N LEU A 322 54.32 18.98 -38.62
CA LEU A 322 55.18 19.79 -37.75
C LEU A 322 56.34 18.97 -37.18
N THR A 323 56.09 17.73 -36.76
CA THR A 323 57.16 16.83 -36.29
C THR A 323 58.20 16.59 -37.37
N HIS A 324 57.78 16.40 -38.63
CA HIS A 324 58.69 16.24 -39.75
C HIS A 324 59.54 17.50 -39.98
N GLN A 325 58.93 18.69 -39.97
CA GLN A 325 59.67 19.96 -40.09
C GLN A 325 60.68 20.17 -38.96
N VAL A 326 60.33 19.80 -37.72
CA VAL A 326 61.25 19.85 -36.58
C VAL A 326 62.43 18.89 -36.78
N PHE A 327 62.16 17.69 -37.31
CA PHE A 327 63.21 16.73 -37.62
C PHE A 327 64.17 17.25 -38.70
N GLU A 328 63.65 17.79 -39.81
CA GLU A 328 64.49 18.40 -40.85
C GLU A 328 65.37 19.53 -40.28
N LEU A 329 64.80 20.42 -39.45
CA LEU A 329 65.54 21.50 -38.81
C LEU A 329 66.62 20.99 -37.84
N ALA A 330 66.40 19.85 -37.17
CA ALA A 330 67.39 19.23 -36.30
C ALA A 330 68.58 18.68 -37.10
N GLU A 331 68.34 18.06 -38.26
CA GLU A 331 69.41 17.60 -39.17
C GLU A 331 70.26 18.79 -39.68
N TYR A 332 69.62 19.91 -40.03
CA TYR A 332 70.34 21.13 -40.39
C TYR A 332 71.20 21.66 -39.23
N GLN A 333 70.71 21.59 -37.99
CA GLN A 333 71.50 22.01 -36.82
C GLN A 333 72.73 21.12 -36.62
N GLU A 334 72.58 19.80 -36.70
CA GLU A 334 73.68 18.84 -36.57
C GLU A 334 74.75 19.04 -37.65
N PHE A 335 74.32 19.31 -38.89
CA PHE A 335 75.22 19.67 -39.99
C PHE A 335 76.07 20.90 -39.63
N TRP A 336 75.45 21.99 -39.21
CA TRP A 336 76.20 23.21 -38.89
C TRP A 336 77.10 23.09 -37.67
N GLU A 337 76.69 22.35 -36.63
CA GLU A 337 77.54 22.09 -35.46
C GLU A 337 78.79 21.25 -35.81
N THR A 338 78.70 20.39 -36.83
CA THR A 338 79.81 19.55 -37.29
C THR A 338 80.82 20.34 -38.14
N PHE A 339 80.36 21.26 -39.00
CA PHE A 339 81.20 21.95 -39.98
C PHE A 339 81.75 23.31 -39.53
N LEU A 340 81.25 23.89 -38.43
CA LEU A 340 81.76 25.14 -37.85
C LEU A 340 82.41 24.86 -36.48
N PRO A 341 83.66 24.35 -36.46
CA PRO A 341 84.37 24.08 -35.20
C PRO A 341 84.54 25.37 -34.41
N ARG A 342 84.23 25.31 -33.11
CA ARG A 342 84.32 26.46 -32.21
C ARG A 342 85.79 26.80 -31.95
N THR A 343 86.36 27.76 -32.66
CA THR A 343 87.71 28.27 -32.37
C THR A 343 87.69 29.47 -31.42
N SER A 344 88.62 29.52 -30.47
CA SER A 344 88.80 30.67 -29.57
C SER A 344 89.47 31.88 -30.24
N GLN A 345 89.90 31.71 -31.49
CA GLN A 345 90.67 32.67 -32.28
C GLN A 345 89.80 33.67 -33.04
N ALA A 346 88.48 33.48 -33.08
CA ALA A 346 87.55 34.37 -33.75
C ALA A 346 86.62 35.09 -32.75
N ARG A 347 86.39 36.38 -33.00
CA ARG A 347 85.47 37.23 -32.24
C ARG A 347 84.53 37.94 -33.20
N ILE A 348 83.22 37.90 -32.93
CA ILE A 348 82.20 38.46 -33.81
C ILE A 348 81.55 39.65 -33.11
N ILE A 349 81.56 40.82 -33.75
CA ILE A 349 81.01 42.05 -33.21
C ILE A 349 79.70 42.38 -33.91
N THR A 350 78.59 42.26 -33.18
CA THR A 350 77.23 42.63 -33.61
C THR A 350 76.33 42.83 -32.38
N GLU A 351 75.35 43.74 -32.41
CA GLU A 351 74.36 43.88 -31.32
C GLU A 351 72.99 43.24 -31.63
N HIS A 352 72.78 42.77 -32.86
CA HIS A 352 71.52 42.12 -33.27
C HIS A 352 71.75 40.75 -33.92
N PRO A 353 72.43 39.81 -33.24
CA PRO A 353 72.62 38.49 -33.83
C PRO A 353 71.27 37.77 -33.95
N ASP A 354 70.94 37.28 -35.15
CA ASP A 354 69.83 36.35 -35.37
C ASP A 354 69.96 35.18 -34.38
N LEU A 355 68.83 34.70 -33.84
CA LEU A 355 68.75 33.52 -32.97
C LEU A 355 69.56 32.33 -33.52
N ARG A 356 69.64 32.17 -34.84
CA ARG A 356 70.44 31.16 -35.52
C ARG A 356 71.95 31.39 -35.32
N LEU A 357 72.44 32.61 -35.58
CA LEU A 357 73.84 32.98 -35.34
C LEU A 357 74.23 32.91 -33.87
N GLN A 358 73.33 33.30 -32.96
CA GLN A 358 73.55 33.17 -31.51
C GLN A 358 73.79 31.72 -31.08
N ARG A 359 73.08 30.76 -31.69
CA ARG A 359 73.27 29.33 -31.42
C ARG A 359 74.56 28.81 -32.02
N LEU A 360 74.86 29.18 -33.27
CA LEU A 360 76.07 28.73 -33.99
C LEU A 360 77.35 29.24 -33.34
N PHE A 361 77.45 30.55 -33.08
CA PHE A 361 78.64 31.21 -32.55
C PHE A 361 78.56 31.53 -31.05
N LYS A 362 77.89 30.65 -30.29
CA LYS A 362 77.66 30.83 -28.85
C LYS A 362 78.98 31.07 -28.10
N GLY A 363 79.10 32.22 -27.43
CA GLY A 363 80.30 32.62 -26.67
C GLY A 363 81.38 33.36 -27.48
N MET A 364 81.13 33.60 -28.77
CA MET A 364 82.02 34.35 -29.67
C MET A 364 81.45 35.70 -30.11
N ILE A 365 80.19 35.97 -29.82
CA ILE A 365 79.50 37.21 -30.18
C ILE A 365 79.63 38.23 -29.04
N PHE A 366 80.09 39.43 -29.37
CA PHE A 366 80.28 40.53 -28.45
C PHE A 366 79.70 41.84 -29.01
N SER A 367 79.39 42.77 -28.12
CA SER A 367 78.87 44.08 -28.49
C SER A 367 79.97 45.00 -29.03
N LYS A 368 79.57 46.07 -29.72
CA LYS A 368 80.47 47.16 -30.13
C LYS A 368 81.15 47.83 -28.93
N SER A 369 80.46 47.95 -27.80
CA SER A 369 81.04 48.48 -26.56
C SER A 369 82.20 47.62 -26.05
N TYR A 370 82.13 46.29 -26.20
CA TYR A 370 83.23 45.39 -25.85
C TYR A 370 84.45 45.61 -26.77
N LEU A 371 84.23 45.74 -28.08
CA LEU A 371 85.31 46.05 -29.04
C LEU A 371 86.04 47.35 -28.68
N LEU A 372 85.29 48.43 -28.38
CA LEU A 372 85.87 49.73 -28.02
C LEU A 372 86.65 49.70 -26.68
N GLN A 373 86.28 48.82 -25.75
CA GLN A 373 87.03 48.62 -24.52
C GLN A 373 88.34 47.87 -24.79
N GLN A 374 88.29 46.81 -25.58
CA GLN A 374 89.43 45.96 -25.90
C GLN A 374 90.50 46.68 -26.73
N ILE A 375 90.11 47.63 -27.59
CA ILE A 375 91.06 48.44 -28.36
C ILE A 375 92.00 49.28 -27.47
N LYS A 376 91.62 49.56 -26.22
CA LYS A 376 92.51 50.22 -25.26
C LYS A 376 93.63 49.30 -24.74
N GLN A 377 93.53 48.00 -25.00
CA GLN A 377 94.46 46.94 -24.62
C GLN A 377 94.81 46.09 -25.86
N PRO A 378 95.50 46.68 -26.87
CA PRO A 378 95.64 46.08 -28.20
C PRO A 378 96.37 44.72 -28.19
N ASP A 379 97.26 44.47 -27.23
CA ASP A 379 98.01 43.21 -27.16
C ASP A 379 97.13 41.98 -26.91
N GLU A 380 95.95 42.13 -26.26
CA GLU A 380 95.00 41.03 -26.07
C GLU A 380 94.20 40.68 -27.34
N MET A 381 94.30 41.54 -28.36
CA MET A 381 93.54 41.43 -29.61
C MET A 381 94.35 40.84 -30.77
N LYS A 382 95.69 40.89 -30.75
CA LYS A 382 96.57 40.58 -31.89
C LYS A 382 96.54 39.14 -32.41
N ASN A 383 96.15 38.17 -31.58
CA ASN A 383 96.07 36.74 -31.97
C ASN A 383 94.64 36.28 -32.29
N LYS A 384 93.74 37.22 -32.55
CA LYS A 384 92.34 36.93 -32.86
C LYS A 384 91.93 37.67 -34.13
N VAL A 385 91.09 37.04 -34.94
CA VAL A 385 90.42 37.73 -36.05
C VAL A 385 89.06 38.23 -35.59
N TRP A 386 88.85 39.52 -35.77
CA TRP A 386 87.62 40.20 -35.37
C TRP A 386 86.72 40.40 -36.58
N PHE A 387 85.64 39.63 -36.65
CA PHE A 387 84.58 39.83 -37.62
C PHE A 387 83.68 40.96 -37.14
N VAL A 388 83.56 42.03 -37.91
CA VAL A 388 82.81 43.22 -37.53
C VAL A 388 81.65 43.45 -38.47
N ASP A 389 80.44 43.52 -37.91
CA ASP A 389 79.23 43.86 -38.65
C ASP A 389 79.30 45.34 -39.07
N ARG A 390 79.38 45.59 -40.38
CA ARG A 390 79.47 46.95 -40.92
C ARG A 390 78.20 47.77 -40.63
N ASN A 391 77.04 47.12 -40.57
CA ASN A 391 75.75 47.76 -40.32
C ASN A 391 75.67 48.33 -38.89
N HIS A 392 76.63 47.97 -38.03
CA HIS A 392 76.71 48.41 -36.63
C HIS A 392 77.26 49.83 -36.41
N PHE A 393 77.73 50.48 -37.46
CA PHE A 393 78.28 51.84 -37.38
C PHE A 393 77.31 52.83 -38.01
N THR A 394 76.91 53.82 -37.22
CA THR A 394 75.84 54.78 -37.56
C THR A 394 76.18 55.66 -38.76
N ASN A 395 77.47 55.81 -39.07
CA ASN A 395 77.93 56.53 -40.26
C ASN A 395 79.31 56.01 -40.73
N THR A 396 79.66 56.31 -41.98
CA THR A 396 80.93 55.88 -42.59
C THR A 396 82.16 56.48 -41.91
N LYS A 397 82.04 57.65 -41.29
CA LYS A 397 83.16 58.30 -40.59
C LYS A 397 83.54 57.49 -39.34
N GLU A 398 82.55 57.09 -38.55
CA GLU A 398 82.71 56.28 -37.34
C GLU A 398 83.38 54.92 -37.66
N TRP A 399 82.97 54.28 -38.75
CA TRP A 399 83.60 53.05 -39.22
C TRP A 399 85.06 53.29 -39.64
N MET A 400 85.33 54.33 -40.43
CA MET A 400 86.68 54.64 -40.91
C MET A 400 87.64 54.96 -39.75
N GLU A 401 87.17 55.66 -38.72
CA GLU A 401 87.96 55.94 -37.51
C GLU A 401 88.32 54.65 -36.77
N LEU A 402 87.36 53.74 -36.58
CA LEU A 402 87.62 52.44 -35.96
C LEU A 402 88.57 51.59 -36.81
N ARG A 403 88.35 51.55 -38.13
CA ARG A 403 89.18 50.82 -39.08
C ARG A 403 90.63 51.28 -39.02
N GLN A 404 90.84 52.59 -38.96
CA GLN A 404 92.15 53.18 -38.82
C GLN A 404 92.81 52.80 -37.48
N LEU A 405 92.05 52.79 -36.38
CA LEU A 405 92.53 52.34 -35.07
C LEU A 405 92.94 50.86 -35.07
N LEU A 406 92.14 49.98 -35.66
CA LEU A 406 92.48 48.55 -35.78
C LEU A 406 93.74 48.36 -36.63
N THR A 407 93.86 49.10 -37.73
CA THR A 407 95.01 49.05 -38.64
C THR A 407 96.29 49.55 -37.97
N ILE A 408 96.25 50.69 -37.26
CA ILE A 408 97.41 51.25 -36.54
C ILE A 408 97.94 50.30 -35.47
N ASN A 409 97.05 49.53 -34.83
CA ASN A 409 97.41 48.58 -33.78
C ASN A 409 97.69 47.17 -34.30
N GLU A 410 97.75 46.97 -35.63
CA GLU A 410 98.01 45.68 -36.29
C GLU A 410 97.01 44.58 -35.88
N ILE A 411 95.74 44.94 -35.67
CA ILE A 411 94.68 44.00 -35.31
C ILE A 411 94.03 43.44 -36.57
N ALA A 412 94.02 42.12 -36.73
CA ALA A 412 93.35 41.44 -37.84
C ALA A 412 91.82 41.53 -37.69
N TYR A 413 91.14 42.00 -38.74
CA TYR A 413 89.69 42.12 -38.75
C TYR A 413 89.12 41.87 -40.15
N GLU A 414 87.90 41.35 -40.21
CA GLU A 414 87.12 41.16 -41.44
C GLU A 414 85.76 41.84 -41.32
N GLU A 415 85.30 42.45 -42.41
CA GLU A 415 83.99 43.10 -42.48
C GLU A 415 82.95 42.10 -43.02
N PHE A 416 81.79 41.98 -42.35
CA PHE A 416 80.66 41.24 -42.90
C PHE A 416 79.39 42.12 -42.94
N THR A 417 78.52 41.82 -43.91
CA THR A 417 77.26 42.56 -44.16
C THR A 417 76.01 41.70 -44.04
N ASP A 418 76.16 40.37 -44.07
CA ASP A 418 75.09 39.40 -43.87
C ASP A 418 75.62 38.10 -43.22
N ASP A 419 74.71 37.25 -42.77
CA ASP A 419 75.00 36.00 -42.06
C ASP A 419 75.79 35.01 -42.92
N ILE A 420 75.58 34.98 -44.23
CA ILE A 420 76.26 34.07 -45.16
C ILE A 420 77.73 34.49 -45.29
N GLY A 421 78.00 35.79 -45.44
CA GLY A 421 79.34 36.35 -45.48
C GLY A 421 80.11 36.09 -44.19
N LEU A 422 79.45 36.20 -43.03
CA LEU A 422 80.04 35.84 -41.75
C LEU A 422 80.44 34.36 -41.68
N ILE A 423 79.54 33.45 -42.08
CA ILE A 423 79.79 32.01 -42.06
C ILE A 423 80.92 31.64 -43.03
N LEU A 424 80.94 32.22 -44.23
CA LEU A 424 81.99 31.97 -45.22
C LEU A 424 83.34 32.50 -44.75
N GLY A 425 83.41 33.73 -44.24
CA GLY A 425 84.63 34.33 -43.71
C GLY A 425 85.20 33.54 -42.53
N TYR A 426 84.32 33.07 -41.64
CA TYR A 426 84.71 32.20 -40.53
C TYR A 426 85.24 30.85 -41.02
N ALA A 427 84.59 30.24 -42.02
CA ALA A 427 85.03 28.97 -42.59
C ALA A 427 86.37 29.08 -43.34
N THR A 428 86.64 30.20 -44.01
CA THR A 428 87.93 30.46 -44.66
C THR A 428 89.06 30.64 -43.65
N LEU A 429 88.82 31.36 -42.56
CA LEU A 429 89.79 31.48 -41.45
C LEU A 429 90.22 30.10 -40.95
N TYR A 430 89.27 29.18 -40.80
CA TYR A 430 89.54 27.84 -40.32
C TYR A 430 90.37 27.03 -41.33
N LYS A 431 90.04 27.14 -42.63
CA LYS A 431 90.77 26.46 -43.70
C LYS A 431 92.24 26.89 -43.76
N ASP A 432 92.52 28.18 -43.56
CA ASP A 432 93.89 28.70 -43.57
C ASP A 432 94.68 28.26 -42.32
N SER A 433 94.01 28.15 -41.16
CA SER A 433 94.62 27.68 -39.91
C SER A 433 95.00 26.18 -39.89
N GLU A 434 94.30 25.31 -40.66
CA GLU A 434 94.68 23.89 -40.82
C GLU A 434 95.77 23.67 -41.89
N THR A 435 96.09 24.68 -42.70
CA THR A 435 97.18 24.60 -43.71
C THR A 435 98.52 25.16 -43.24
N GLU A 436 98.60 25.80 -42.06
CA GLU A 436 99.85 26.29 -41.45
C GLU A 436 100.36 25.43 -40.27
N GLU A 437 99.73 24.29 -39.98
CA GLU A 437 100.29 23.16 -39.21
C GLU A 437 100.72 22.01 -40.15
#